data_AF-A0A6J6PCP9-F1
#
_entry.id   AF-A0A6J6PCP9-F1
#
_cell.length_a   1.000
_cell.length_b   1.000
_cell.length_c   1.000
_cell.angle_alpha   90.00
_cell.angle_beta   90.00
_cell.angle_gamma   90.00
#
_symmetry.space_group_name_H-M   'P 1'
#
loop_
_entity.id
_entity.type
_entity.pdbx_description
1 polymer ?
#
loop_
_entity_poly.entity_id
_entity_poly.type
_entity_poly.pdbx_seq_one_letter_code
_entity_poly.pdbx_strand_id
1 'polypeptide(L)'
;MTVPTGARALAPLLRLGLLLSLLAPVTLTAWSEPAVAGVPSTPVAARAGAPLVQRVNVSWEGTRKKRVVEKSAVIPGIGNVTLVCKPSSTMVRLYANDRSAETQMWLAKYETKNDHAVVAVKNARIYRYANADDSGLGGTGSFAHEGLNQQTPIEDYSSGHLQGVISQRPGRHQAAGGVTPPPATSFTLNWWWTGFRHDLDWRSCSMSAVFTTQLDERIGVSWHGDADAAGHLTQQIPVEGIGDILVRCDNDPDANGSAGQGGEQTIAIQPVADVASVYVEYVTGEGLVEDHVEELSLARDPVTGLLGPLPLPRNGMMRLFVTVGGVERDYVLSSYYVTNNAKQPQLNVCEVAAALTS
;
A
#
# COMPACT_ATOMS: atom_id res chain seq x y z
N MET A 1 -53.69 -44.15 -8.61
CA MET A 1 -54.93 -43.49 -9.08
C MET A 1 -54.54 -42.38 -10.03
N THR A 2 -55.06 -42.45 -11.26
CA THR A 2 -55.37 -41.33 -12.18
C THR A 2 -54.30 -40.26 -12.46
N VAL A 3 -53.61 -40.43 -13.60
CA VAL A 3 -53.27 -39.37 -14.58
C VAL A 3 -54.60 -38.95 -15.24
N PRO A 4 -54.94 -37.66 -15.56
CA PRO A 4 -54.41 -37.03 -16.79
C PRO A 4 -54.48 -35.48 -16.96
N THR A 5 -53.80 -35.00 -18.03
CA THR A 5 -54.19 -33.94 -19.02
C THR A 5 -54.58 -32.53 -18.51
N GLY A 6 -54.38 -31.41 -19.21
CA GLY A 6 -54.05 -31.09 -20.61
C GLY A 6 -54.21 -29.55 -20.73
N ALA A 7 -53.40 -28.91 -21.57
CA ALA A 7 -53.83 -28.28 -22.81
C ALA A 7 -54.55 -26.91 -22.72
N ARG A 8 -53.84 -25.92 -23.30
CA ARG A 8 -54.30 -24.88 -24.25
C ARG A 8 -55.15 -23.68 -23.79
N ALA A 9 -54.57 -22.53 -24.15
CA ALA A 9 -55.15 -21.38 -24.84
C ALA A 9 -56.10 -20.45 -24.07
N LEU A 10 -55.76 -19.17 -24.06
CA LEU A 10 -56.56 -18.10 -24.68
C LEU A 10 -55.78 -16.78 -24.63
N ALA A 11 -55.51 -16.24 -25.82
CA ALA A 11 -55.25 -14.82 -26.01
C ALA A 11 -56.58 -14.05 -25.91
N PRO A 12 -56.52 -12.77 -25.52
CA PRO A 12 -57.33 -11.78 -26.20
C PRO A 12 -56.47 -10.64 -26.78
N LEU A 13 -56.89 -10.26 -27.98
CA LEU A 13 -56.55 -9.04 -28.71
C LEU A 13 -56.91 -7.75 -27.95
N LEU A 14 -56.42 -6.63 -28.50
CA LEU A 14 -56.70 -5.20 -28.27
C LEU A 14 -55.57 -4.49 -27.50
N ARG A 15 -55.00 -3.36 -27.95
CA ARG A 15 -55.37 -2.42 -29.01
C ARG A 15 -54.13 -1.64 -29.46
N LEU A 16 -54.13 -1.35 -30.75
CA LEU A 16 -53.29 -0.39 -31.46
C LEU A 16 -53.30 0.98 -30.75
N GLY A 17 -52.10 1.50 -30.46
CA GLY A 17 -51.86 2.87 -30.01
C GLY A 17 -50.60 3.38 -30.68
N LEU A 18 -50.76 3.77 -31.95
CA LEU A 18 -49.75 4.40 -32.79
C LEU A 18 -49.43 5.79 -32.19
N LEU A 19 -48.27 5.96 -31.57
CA LEU A 19 -47.72 7.28 -31.26
C LEU A 19 -46.36 7.41 -31.94
N LEU A 20 -46.43 8.03 -33.11
CA LEU A 20 -45.34 8.45 -33.95
C LEU A 20 -44.71 9.70 -33.33
N SER A 21 -43.75 9.55 -32.41
CA SER A 21 -42.94 10.66 -31.91
C SER A 21 -41.72 10.84 -32.80
N LEU A 22 -41.69 12.00 -33.44
CA LEU A 22 -40.61 12.48 -34.29
C LEU A 22 -39.25 12.46 -33.58
N LEU A 23 -38.28 11.89 -34.29
CA LEU A 23 -36.85 12.09 -34.09
C LEU A 23 -36.50 13.58 -34.13
N ALA A 24 -35.90 14.08 -33.06
CA ALA A 24 -34.92 15.14 -33.13
C ALA A 24 -33.56 14.53 -32.76
N PRO A 25 -32.54 14.57 -33.64
CA PRO A 25 -31.20 14.16 -33.27
C PRO A 25 -30.65 15.21 -32.30
N VAL A 26 -30.59 14.86 -31.01
CA VAL A 26 -29.75 15.59 -30.07
C VAL A 26 -28.31 15.25 -30.45
N THR A 27 -27.69 16.12 -31.23
CA THR A 27 -26.24 16.14 -31.42
C THR A 27 -25.62 16.41 -30.06
N LEU A 28 -25.12 15.36 -29.41
CA LEU A 28 -24.16 15.48 -28.33
C LEU A 28 -22.93 16.17 -28.92
N THR A 29 -22.84 17.49 -28.73
CA THR A 29 -21.56 18.18 -28.84
C THR A 29 -20.67 17.57 -27.78
N ALA A 30 -19.79 16.66 -28.20
CA ALA A 30 -18.65 16.26 -27.40
C ALA A 30 -17.85 17.55 -27.13
N TRP A 31 -17.98 18.07 -25.92
CA TRP A 31 -17.04 19.05 -25.42
C TRP A 31 -15.73 18.27 -25.25
N SER A 32 -14.88 18.38 -26.25
CA SER A 32 -13.47 18.03 -26.16
C SER A 32 -12.89 18.85 -25.02
N GLU A 33 -12.73 18.21 -23.87
CA GLU A 33 -11.90 18.72 -22.79
C GLU A 33 -10.54 19.09 -23.38
N PRO A 34 -9.97 20.25 -23.01
CA PRO A 34 -8.62 20.58 -23.41
C PRO A 34 -7.71 19.47 -22.89
N ALA A 35 -7.06 18.76 -23.82
CA ALA A 35 -5.95 17.88 -23.52
C ALA A 35 -4.97 18.68 -22.66
N VAL A 36 -4.84 18.30 -21.38
CA VAL A 36 -3.78 18.78 -20.51
C VAL A 36 -2.48 18.16 -21.04
N ALA A 37 -1.94 18.79 -22.06
CA ALA A 37 -0.58 18.59 -22.51
C ALA A 37 0.35 19.11 -21.41
N GLY A 38 1.12 18.21 -20.78
CA GLY A 38 2.11 18.65 -19.80
C GLY A 38 2.71 17.57 -18.90
N VAL A 39 3.13 16.42 -19.42
CA VAL A 39 4.21 15.62 -18.81
C VAL A 39 5.10 15.15 -19.98
N PRO A 40 6.40 15.51 -19.96
CA PRO A 40 7.35 14.70 -19.23
C PRO A 40 8.28 15.55 -18.34
N SER A 41 8.20 15.35 -17.03
CA SER A 41 9.40 15.45 -16.21
C SER A 41 10.12 14.12 -16.36
N THR A 42 11.07 14.06 -17.28
CA THR A 42 12.03 12.96 -17.38
C THR A 42 12.69 12.82 -16.01
N PRO A 43 12.65 11.65 -15.35
CA PRO A 43 13.45 11.45 -14.16
C PRO A 43 14.91 11.68 -14.57
N VAL A 44 15.60 12.56 -13.83
CA VAL A 44 17.06 12.66 -13.90
C VAL A 44 17.56 11.24 -13.72
N ALA A 45 18.28 10.71 -14.71
CA ALA A 45 18.83 9.37 -14.65
C ALA A 45 19.66 9.28 -13.37
N ALA A 46 19.14 8.56 -12.37
CA ALA A 46 19.89 8.22 -11.19
C ALA A 46 21.17 7.52 -11.67
N ARG A 47 22.32 7.85 -11.07
CA ARG A 47 23.50 6.98 -11.20
C ARG A 47 23.04 5.56 -10.88
N ALA A 48 23.48 4.57 -11.66
CA ALA A 48 23.20 3.18 -11.36
C ALA A 48 23.49 2.91 -9.86
N GLY A 49 22.51 2.37 -9.14
CA GLY A 49 22.58 2.12 -7.70
C GLY A 49 22.10 3.26 -6.77
N ALA A 50 21.84 4.48 -7.26
CA ALA A 50 21.31 5.55 -6.41
C ALA A 50 19.78 5.55 -6.35
N PRO A 51 19.16 5.75 -5.17
CA PRO A 51 17.71 5.80 -5.06
C PRO A 51 17.13 7.03 -5.77
N LEU A 52 15.97 6.87 -6.40
CA LEU A 52 15.16 7.98 -6.87
C LEU A 52 14.43 8.61 -5.68
N VAL A 53 14.77 9.85 -5.35
CA VAL A 53 14.14 10.61 -4.26
C VAL A 53 13.29 11.75 -4.80
N GLN A 54 12.02 11.80 -4.43
CA GLN A 54 11.08 12.85 -4.81
C GLN A 54 10.53 13.57 -3.57
N ARG A 55 10.63 14.91 -3.56
CA ARG A 55 10.12 15.75 -2.46
C ARG A 55 8.88 16.51 -2.91
N VAL A 56 7.76 16.30 -2.21
CA VAL A 56 6.48 16.95 -2.51
C VAL A 56 6.08 17.83 -1.33
N ASN A 57 5.83 19.10 -1.60
CA ASN A 57 5.35 20.06 -0.61
C ASN A 57 4.04 20.68 -1.10
N VAL A 58 3.04 20.66 -0.24
CA VAL A 58 1.75 21.34 -0.38
C VAL A 58 1.64 22.31 0.78
N SER A 59 1.48 23.59 0.51
CA SER A 59 1.35 24.60 1.56
C SER A 59 0.54 25.78 1.08
N TRP A 60 -0.38 26.23 1.93
CA TRP A 60 -1.16 27.43 1.72
C TRP A 60 -1.62 28.03 3.04
N GLU A 61 -1.92 29.32 2.99
CA GLU A 61 -2.39 30.12 4.12
C GLU A 61 -3.36 31.18 3.59
N GLY A 62 -4.46 31.36 4.30
CA GLY A 62 -5.35 32.49 4.12
C GLY A 62 -5.94 32.62 2.71
N THR A 63 -6.10 33.88 2.31
CA THR A 63 -6.59 34.33 0.99
C THR A 63 -5.48 34.53 -0.04
N ARG A 64 -4.28 33.95 0.15
CA ARG A 64 -3.16 34.09 -0.81
C ARG A 64 -3.61 33.69 -2.23
N LYS A 65 -3.24 34.48 -3.24
CA LYS A 65 -3.72 34.31 -4.64
C LYS A 65 -3.34 32.97 -5.28
N LYS A 66 -2.21 32.36 -4.89
CA LYS A 66 -1.76 31.06 -5.39
C LYS A 66 -1.68 30.08 -4.21
N ARG A 67 -2.72 29.26 -4.04
CA ARG A 67 -2.76 28.22 -3.02
C ARG A 67 -2.39 26.89 -3.66
N VAL A 68 -1.32 26.26 -3.18
CA VAL A 68 -1.01 24.88 -3.54
C VAL A 68 -1.76 24.02 -2.53
N VAL A 69 -2.95 23.57 -2.90
CA VAL A 69 -3.83 22.73 -2.06
C VAL A 69 -3.66 21.24 -2.35
N GLU A 70 -3.03 20.91 -3.46
CA GLU A 70 -2.72 19.54 -3.85
C GLU A 70 -1.46 19.50 -4.72
N LYS A 71 -0.70 18.41 -4.63
CA LYS A 71 0.48 18.15 -5.46
C LYS A 71 0.76 16.65 -5.52
N SER A 72 1.27 16.18 -6.65
CA SER A 72 1.52 14.75 -6.89
C SER A 72 3.01 14.43 -7.03
N ALA A 73 3.37 13.20 -6.67
CA ALA A 73 4.60 12.51 -7.07
C ALA A 73 4.26 11.28 -7.91
N VAL A 74 5.17 10.91 -8.81
CA VAL A 74 5.07 9.69 -9.61
C VAL A 74 5.72 8.55 -8.83
N ILE A 75 5.06 7.42 -8.69
CA ILE A 75 5.64 6.20 -8.11
C ILE A 75 6.07 5.30 -9.27
N PRO A 76 7.38 5.06 -9.47
CA PRO A 76 7.90 4.35 -10.64
C PRO A 76 7.20 3.01 -10.88
N GLY A 77 6.65 2.82 -12.08
CA GLY A 77 5.97 1.59 -12.49
C GLY A 77 4.60 1.35 -11.85
N ILE A 78 4.20 2.08 -10.81
CA ILE A 78 2.96 1.84 -10.06
C ILE A 78 1.86 2.85 -10.43
N GLY A 79 2.16 4.15 -10.35
CA GLY A 79 1.13 5.19 -10.47
C GLY A 79 1.54 6.52 -9.87
N ASN A 80 0.63 7.18 -9.15
CA ASN A 80 0.87 8.50 -8.56
C ASN A 80 0.36 8.58 -7.13
N VAL A 81 1.02 9.37 -6.29
CA VAL A 81 0.51 9.78 -4.99
C VAL A 81 0.24 11.28 -5.02
N THR A 82 -0.97 11.67 -4.64
CA THR A 82 -1.36 13.07 -4.48
C THR A 82 -1.54 13.39 -2.99
N LEU A 83 -0.84 14.41 -2.52
CA LEU A 83 -1.13 15.04 -1.24
C LEU A 83 -2.26 16.04 -1.45
N VAL A 84 -3.30 16.00 -0.63
CA VAL A 84 -4.41 16.96 -0.67
C VAL A 84 -4.54 17.58 0.71
N CYS A 85 -4.43 18.90 0.78
CA CYS A 85 -4.43 19.70 2.01
C CYS A 85 -5.63 20.64 1.95
N LYS A 86 -6.83 20.15 2.27
CA LYS A 86 -8.10 20.91 2.22
C LYS A 86 -8.93 20.57 3.46
N PRO A 87 -9.66 21.51 4.07
CA PRO A 87 -10.39 21.25 5.33
C PRO A 87 -11.28 20.00 5.32
N SER A 88 -12.04 19.79 4.24
CA SER A 88 -12.95 18.64 4.10
C SER A 88 -12.32 17.44 3.37
N SER A 89 -11.03 17.48 3.06
CA SER A 89 -10.38 16.49 2.19
C SER A 89 -8.86 16.44 2.43
N THR A 90 -8.41 16.48 3.68
CA THR A 90 -6.99 16.26 4.00
C THR A 90 -6.67 14.77 3.87
N MET A 91 -5.84 14.41 2.90
CA MET A 91 -5.57 13.00 2.59
C MET A 91 -4.27 12.79 1.83
N VAL A 92 -3.78 11.55 1.89
CA VAL A 92 -2.79 11.01 0.95
C VAL A 92 -3.53 10.06 0.02
N ARG A 93 -3.57 10.39 -1.27
CA ARG A 93 -4.34 9.64 -2.26
C ARG A 93 -3.41 8.93 -3.24
N LEU A 94 -3.53 7.61 -3.30
CA LEU A 94 -2.88 6.76 -4.26
C LEU A 94 -3.75 6.60 -5.50
N TYR A 95 -3.11 6.63 -6.67
CA TYR A 95 -3.67 6.25 -7.96
C TYR A 95 -2.80 5.14 -8.56
N ALA A 96 -3.40 4.08 -9.08
CA ALA A 96 -2.69 3.01 -9.78
C ALA A 96 -2.93 3.07 -11.29
N ASN A 97 -1.87 2.92 -12.07
CA ASN A 97 -1.94 2.88 -13.54
C ASN A 97 -2.62 1.59 -14.04
N ASP A 98 -2.41 0.48 -13.32
CA ASP A 98 -3.04 -0.80 -13.58
C ASP A 98 -3.77 -1.30 -12.32
N ARG A 99 -5.04 -1.66 -12.51
CA ARG A 99 -5.89 -2.26 -11.46
C ARG A 99 -5.90 -3.78 -11.52
N SER A 100 -5.40 -4.38 -12.59
CA SER A 100 -5.29 -5.83 -12.71
C SER A 100 -4.25 -6.36 -11.72
N ALA A 101 -3.16 -5.62 -11.53
CA ALA A 101 -2.27 -5.72 -10.40
C ALA A 101 -2.92 -5.20 -9.10
N GLU A 102 -2.50 -5.75 -7.96
CA GLU A 102 -2.86 -5.21 -6.65
C GLU A 102 -1.80 -4.20 -6.20
N THR A 103 -2.21 -2.95 -6.01
CA THR A 103 -1.38 -1.88 -5.46
C THR A 103 -1.80 -1.58 -4.04
N GLN A 104 -0.84 -1.42 -3.15
CA GLN A 104 -1.10 -1.06 -1.75
C GLN A 104 -0.24 0.13 -1.32
N MET A 105 -0.80 0.95 -0.45
CA MET A 105 -0.08 1.93 0.36
C MET A 105 -0.33 1.59 1.83
N TRP A 106 0.66 0.92 2.41
CA TRP A 106 0.71 0.66 3.84
C TRP A 106 1.39 1.82 4.56
N LEU A 107 0.83 2.24 5.68
CA LEU A 107 1.38 3.34 6.47
C LEU A 107 1.09 3.20 7.96
N ALA A 108 1.96 3.77 8.77
CA ALA A 108 1.72 4.05 10.18
C ALA A 108 1.59 5.56 10.34
N LYS A 109 0.45 5.97 10.92
CA LYS A 109 0.09 7.35 11.19
C LYS A 109 0.35 7.67 12.66
N TYR A 110 1.28 8.58 12.93
CA TYR A 110 1.63 9.03 14.27
C TYR A 110 1.07 10.42 14.54
N GLU A 111 0.35 10.57 15.63
CA GLU A 111 -0.33 11.79 16.04
C GLU A 111 -0.18 12.04 17.55
N THR A 112 -0.36 13.28 17.97
CA THR A 112 -0.64 13.59 19.38
C THR A 112 -2.14 13.84 19.53
N LYS A 113 -2.83 13.00 20.31
CA LYS A 113 -4.24 13.16 20.63
C LYS A 113 -4.42 13.20 22.14
N ASN A 114 -5.09 14.25 22.64
CA ASN A 114 -5.32 14.47 24.08
C ASN A 114 -4.02 14.33 24.91
N ASP A 115 -2.93 14.95 24.44
CA ASP A 115 -1.59 14.89 25.06
C ASP A 115 -0.92 13.50 25.07
N HIS A 116 -1.48 12.51 24.37
CA HIS A 116 -0.91 11.19 24.20
C HIS A 116 -0.39 10.96 22.78
N ALA A 117 0.74 10.27 22.66
CA ALA A 117 1.24 9.78 21.38
C ALA A 117 0.40 8.57 20.95
N VAL A 118 -0.19 8.66 19.75
CA VAL A 118 -1.00 7.57 19.18
C VAL A 118 -0.47 7.18 17.82
N VAL A 119 -0.65 5.91 17.47
CA VAL A 119 -0.32 5.35 16.16
C VAL A 119 -1.55 4.66 15.57
N ALA A 120 -1.66 4.69 14.24
CA ALA A 120 -2.64 3.89 13.52
C ALA A 120 -2.03 3.31 12.24
N VAL A 121 -2.06 1.99 12.09
CA VAL A 121 -1.64 1.32 10.87
C VAL A 121 -2.81 1.22 9.90
N LYS A 122 -2.59 1.67 8.68
CA LYS A 122 -3.61 1.76 7.63
C LYS A 122 -3.08 1.15 6.33
N ASN A 123 -4.01 0.66 5.52
CA ASN A 123 -3.71 0.11 4.20
C ASN A 123 -4.74 0.61 3.19
N ALA A 124 -4.29 1.45 2.27
CA ALA A 124 -5.08 1.88 1.12
C ALA A 124 -4.79 0.95 -0.07
N ARG A 125 -5.76 0.11 -0.43
CA ARG A 125 -5.61 -0.91 -1.50
C ARG A 125 -6.37 -0.55 -2.77
N ILE A 126 -5.71 -0.75 -3.91
CA ILE A 126 -6.28 -0.68 -5.26
C ILE A 126 -6.16 -2.05 -5.90
N TYR A 127 -7.30 -2.66 -6.26
CA TYR A 127 -7.33 -3.97 -6.92
C TYR A 127 -8.60 -4.14 -7.75
N ARG A 128 -8.54 -4.95 -8.80
CA ARG A 128 -9.73 -5.40 -9.54
C ARG A 128 -10.34 -6.67 -8.96
N TYR A 129 -9.51 -7.58 -8.46
CA TYR A 129 -9.92 -8.91 -8.00
C TYR A 129 -9.65 -9.04 -6.49
N ALA A 130 -10.70 -9.17 -5.69
CA ALA A 130 -10.60 -9.23 -4.23
C ALA A 130 -9.90 -10.50 -3.72
N ASN A 131 -10.04 -11.59 -4.46
CA ASN A 131 -9.49 -12.91 -4.21
C ASN A 131 -9.30 -13.65 -5.55
N ALA A 132 -8.79 -14.89 -5.50
CA ALA A 132 -8.49 -15.70 -6.67
C ALA A 132 -9.72 -16.04 -7.53
N ASP A 133 -10.91 -16.14 -6.92
CA ASP A 133 -12.15 -16.58 -7.57
C ASP A 133 -13.05 -15.39 -7.97
N ASP A 134 -12.61 -14.14 -7.76
CA ASP A 134 -13.42 -12.95 -8.03
C ASP A 134 -13.60 -12.72 -9.53
N SER A 135 -14.79 -12.29 -9.93
CA SER A 135 -15.12 -11.99 -11.33
C SER A 135 -14.55 -10.65 -11.84
N GLY A 136 -13.87 -9.89 -10.98
CA GLY A 136 -13.39 -8.54 -11.23
C GLY A 136 -14.43 -7.45 -10.93
N LEU A 137 -15.59 -7.83 -10.39
CA LEU A 137 -16.67 -6.93 -9.97
C LEU A 137 -16.56 -6.54 -8.49
N GLY A 138 -15.81 -7.28 -7.67
CA GLY A 138 -15.61 -7.01 -6.24
C GLY A 138 -14.47 -6.03 -5.94
N GLY A 139 -13.76 -5.56 -6.96
CA GLY A 139 -12.60 -4.68 -6.83
C GLY A 139 -12.90 -3.25 -6.36
N THR A 140 -11.85 -2.52 -6.03
CA THR A 140 -11.88 -1.08 -5.73
C THR A 140 -11.67 -0.25 -7.00
N GLY A 141 -11.92 1.06 -6.95
CA GLY A 141 -11.64 1.99 -8.06
C GLY A 141 -10.13 2.22 -8.30
N SER A 142 -9.77 3.06 -9.27
CA SER A 142 -8.34 3.39 -9.55
C SER A 142 -7.68 4.27 -8.48
N PHE A 143 -8.43 4.66 -7.45
CA PHE A 143 -7.96 5.51 -6.38
C PHE A 143 -8.25 4.85 -5.03
N ALA A 144 -7.29 4.96 -4.13
CA ALA A 144 -7.47 4.69 -2.70
C ALA A 144 -6.79 5.83 -1.92
N HIS A 145 -7.18 6.06 -0.68
CA HIS A 145 -6.60 7.13 0.11
C HIS A 145 -6.66 6.83 1.60
N GLU A 146 -5.79 7.48 2.34
CA GLU A 146 -5.91 7.62 3.79
C GLU A 146 -6.28 9.07 4.12
N GLY A 147 -7.34 9.23 4.91
CA GLY A 147 -7.76 10.53 5.43
C GLY A 147 -6.91 10.92 6.64
N LEU A 148 -6.41 12.15 6.66
CA LEU A 148 -5.62 12.65 7.80
C LEU A 148 -6.48 13.40 8.82
N ASN A 149 -7.62 13.95 8.39
CA ASN A 149 -8.56 14.68 9.23
C ASN A 149 -9.87 13.91 9.35
N GLN A 150 -10.57 14.11 10.45
CA GLN A 150 -11.94 13.64 10.64
C GLN A 150 -12.91 14.34 9.67
N GLN A 151 -13.91 13.59 9.21
CA GLN A 151 -14.92 14.15 8.29
C GLN A 151 -15.87 15.10 9.01
N THR A 152 -16.32 14.75 10.21
CA THR A 152 -17.22 15.57 11.05
C THR A 152 -17.04 15.20 12.53
N PRO A 153 -16.79 16.19 13.43
CA PRO A 153 -16.42 17.56 13.11
C PRO A 153 -15.01 17.61 12.50
N ILE A 154 -14.79 18.53 11.55
CA ILE A 154 -13.45 18.79 11.00
C ILE A 154 -12.54 19.26 12.15
N GLU A 155 -11.39 18.63 12.30
CA GLU A 155 -10.40 19.03 13.30
C GLU A 155 -9.81 20.38 12.90
N ASP A 156 -9.87 21.33 13.82
CA ASP A 156 -9.38 22.70 13.59
C ASP A 156 -7.86 22.74 13.47
N TYR A 157 -7.20 21.88 14.24
CA TYR A 157 -5.76 21.73 14.32
C TYR A 157 -5.43 20.24 14.28
N SER A 158 -4.37 19.89 13.55
CA SER A 158 -3.71 18.60 13.68
C SER A 158 -2.27 18.74 13.19
N SER A 159 -1.41 17.91 13.76
CA SER A 159 -0.03 17.74 13.33
C SER A 159 0.38 16.30 13.57
N GLY A 160 1.24 15.78 12.70
CA GLY A 160 1.75 14.43 12.85
C GLY A 160 2.67 14.04 11.70
N HIS A 161 3.05 12.78 11.70
CA HIS A 161 3.85 12.21 10.62
C HIS A 161 3.40 10.80 10.25
N LEU A 162 3.60 10.45 8.98
CA LEU A 162 3.37 9.12 8.43
C LEU A 162 4.71 8.56 7.99
N GLN A 163 4.81 7.25 8.08
CA GLN A 163 5.79 6.50 7.31
C GLN A 163 5.09 5.33 6.66
N GLY A 164 5.59 4.87 5.52
CA GLY A 164 4.93 3.79 4.82
C GLY A 164 5.67 3.28 3.60
N VAL A 165 5.08 2.26 2.98
CA VAL A 165 5.56 1.63 1.76
C VAL A 165 4.43 1.52 0.74
N ILE A 166 4.77 1.82 -0.50
CA ILE A 166 3.91 1.64 -1.66
C ILE A 166 4.49 0.52 -2.49
N SER A 167 3.69 -0.51 -2.72
CA SER A 167 4.09 -1.69 -3.49
C SER A 167 2.97 -2.11 -4.44
N GLN A 168 3.37 -2.83 -5.48
CA GLN A 168 2.44 -3.44 -6.42
C GLN A 168 2.89 -4.86 -6.71
N ARG A 169 1.92 -5.75 -6.89
CA ARG A 169 2.13 -7.17 -7.15
C ARG A 169 1.06 -7.69 -8.12
N PRO A 170 1.23 -8.91 -8.66
CA PRO A 170 0.17 -9.57 -9.41
C PRO A 170 -1.14 -9.57 -8.62
N GLY A 171 -2.25 -9.33 -9.29
CA GLY A 171 -3.56 -9.36 -8.64
C GLY A 171 -3.90 -10.79 -8.22
N ARG A 172 -4.65 -10.96 -7.14
CA ARG A 172 -4.93 -12.27 -6.50
C ARG A 172 -5.50 -13.38 -7.39
N HIS A 173 -6.08 -13.01 -8.54
CA HIS A 173 -6.53 -13.92 -9.61
C HIS A 173 -5.41 -14.50 -10.50
N GLN A 174 -4.16 -14.06 -10.33
CA GLN A 174 -3.00 -14.47 -11.11
C GLN A 174 -1.98 -15.13 -10.18
N ALA A 175 -1.21 -16.06 -10.72
CA ALA A 175 0.00 -16.53 -10.05
C ALA A 175 0.99 -15.36 -9.89
N ALA A 176 1.74 -15.33 -8.79
CA ALA A 176 2.80 -14.37 -8.58
C ALA A 176 3.98 -14.62 -9.54
N GLY A 177 4.19 -15.88 -9.94
CA GLY A 177 5.21 -16.26 -10.92
C GLY A 177 4.95 -15.67 -12.32
N GLY A 178 5.96 -15.03 -12.92
CA GLY A 178 5.95 -14.63 -14.34
C GLY A 178 5.87 -13.13 -14.61
N VAL A 179 5.67 -12.28 -13.60
CA VAL A 179 5.74 -10.82 -13.73
C VAL A 179 6.64 -10.26 -12.63
N THR A 180 7.75 -9.64 -13.00
CA THR A 180 8.59 -8.92 -12.05
C THR A 180 7.85 -7.67 -11.58
N PRO A 181 7.53 -7.53 -10.27
CA PRO A 181 6.85 -6.34 -9.78
C PRO A 181 7.73 -5.09 -9.92
N PRO A 182 7.12 -3.89 -10.01
CA PRO A 182 7.86 -2.65 -9.90
C PRO A 182 8.51 -2.54 -8.50
N PRO A 183 9.61 -1.78 -8.38
CA PRO A 183 10.26 -1.58 -7.09
C PRO A 183 9.32 -0.89 -6.09
N ALA A 184 9.38 -1.31 -4.83
CA ALA A 184 8.64 -0.68 -3.76
C ALA A 184 9.20 0.73 -3.46
N THR A 185 8.32 1.63 -3.03
CA THR A 185 8.69 3.01 -2.69
C THR A 185 8.37 3.26 -1.23
N SER A 186 9.36 3.63 -0.43
CA SER A 186 9.11 4.13 0.92
C SER A 186 8.65 5.57 0.85
N PHE A 187 7.94 6.02 1.88
CA PHE A 187 7.67 7.43 2.05
C PHE A 187 7.62 7.84 3.50
N THR A 188 8.04 9.08 3.74
CA THR A 188 7.78 9.81 4.98
C THR A 188 6.92 11.02 4.65
N LEU A 189 5.99 11.36 5.53
CA LEU A 189 5.14 12.53 5.36
C LEU A 189 4.99 13.23 6.69
N ASN A 190 5.11 14.55 6.71
CA ASN A 190 4.76 15.39 7.85
C ASN A 190 3.58 16.28 7.45
N TRP A 191 2.66 16.50 8.38
CA TRP A 191 1.57 17.44 8.16
C TRP A 191 1.35 18.35 9.36
N TRP A 192 0.73 19.48 9.06
CA TRP A 192 0.24 20.41 10.03
C TRP A 192 -0.89 21.25 9.41
N TRP A 193 -1.93 21.54 10.18
CA TRP A 193 -2.93 22.55 9.81
C TRP A 193 -3.49 23.25 11.03
N THR A 194 -4.10 24.41 10.80
CA THR A 194 -4.81 25.18 11.82
C THR A 194 -5.95 26.00 11.22
N GLY A 195 -6.91 26.38 12.05
CA GLY A 195 -7.98 27.32 11.72
C GLY A 195 -9.06 26.75 10.79
N PHE A 196 -9.13 25.43 10.57
CA PHE A 196 -10.04 24.81 9.60
C PHE A 196 -11.54 25.05 9.88
N ARG A 197 -11.91 25.36 11.12
CA ARG A 197 -13.29 25.74 11.50
C ARG A 197 -13.56 27.25 11.38
N HIS A 198 -12.56 28.06 11.05
CA HIS A 198 -12.66 29.51 10.92
C HIS A 198 -12.81 29.95 9.46
N ASP A 199 -12.99 31.25 9.21
CA ASP A 199 -13.00 31.79 7.85
C ASP A 199 -11.66 31.58 7.15
N LEU A 200 -11.67 31.64 5.81
CA LEU A 200 -10.52 31.31 4.98
C LEU A 200 -9.24 32.07 5.37
N ASP A 201 -9.36 33.33 5.79
CA ASP A 201 -8.23 34.18 6.20
C ASP A 201 -7.41 33.62 7.38
N TRP A 202 -8.01 32.76 8.20
CA TRP A 202 -7.39 32.16 9.39
C TRP A 202 -6.89 30.73 9.15
N ARG A 203 -7.15 30.16 7.98
CA ARG A 203 -6.82 28.76 7.67
C ARG A 203 -5.41 28.64 7.14
N SER A 204 -4.68 27.64 7.62
CA SER A 204 -3.38 27.26 7.07
C SER A 204 -3.25 25.74 7.01
N CYS A 205 -2.54 25.25 6.00
CA CYS A 205 -2.29 23.82 5.81
C CYS A 205 -0.91 23.62 5.19
N SER A 206 -0.18 22.63 5.68
CA SER A 206 1.11 22.21 5.16
C SER A 206 1.24 20.69 5.19
N MET A 207 1.70 20.11 4.10
CA MET A 207 2.09 18.70 4.00
C MET A 207 3.41 18.62 3.23
N SER A 208 4.36 17.88 3.77
CA SER A 208 5.66 17.61 3.15
C SER A 208 5.88 16.11 3.12
N ALA A 209 6.16 15.55 1.95
CA ALA A 209 6.47 14.14 1.79
C ALA A 209 7.77 13.92 1.03
N VAL A 210 8.48 12.87 1.39
CA VAL A 210 9.65 12.35 0.69
C VAL A 210 9.32 10.93 0.26
N PHE A 211 9.45 10.65 -1.04
CA PHE A 211 9.28 9.32 -1.62
C PHE A 211 10.63 8.82 -2.10
N THR A 212 10.99 7.60 -1.73
CA THR A 212 12.30 7.02 -2.04
C THR A 212 12.12 5.64 -2.66
N THR A 213 12.64 5.46 -3.87
CA THR A 213 12.55 4.22 -4.63
C THR A 213 13.94 3.75 -5.03
N GLN A 214 14.34 2.56 -4.60
CA GLN A 214 15.52 1.89 -5.11
C GLN A 214 15.14 1.08 -6.35
N LEU A 215 15.61 1.45 -7.54
CA LEU A 215 15.05 0.95 -8.81
C LEU A 215 15.50 -0.48 -9.17
N ASP A 216 16.65 -0.87 -8.65
CA ASP A 216 17.30 -2.16 -8.82
C ASP A 216 17.00 -3.15 -7.68
N GLU A 217 16.57 -2.68 -6.51
CA GLU A 217 16.21 -3.55 -5.38
C GLU A 217 14.70 -3.81 -5.28
N ARG A 218 14.32 -5.05 -4.98
CA ARG A 218 12.93 -5.49 -4.80
C ARG A 218 12.82 -6.47 -3.66
N ILE A 219 12.79 -5.97 -2.43
CA ILE A 219 12.77 -6.80 -1.23
C ILE A 219 11.34 -7.20 -0.89
N GLY A 220 11.05 -8.49 -0.91
CA GLY A 220 9.75 -9.05 -0.56
C GLY A 220 9.41 -10.36 -1.27
N VAL A 221 8.48 -11.10 -0.68
CA VAL A 221 7.86 -12.29 -1.27
C VAL A 221 6.39 -12.02 -1.51
N SER A 222 5.86 -12.58 -2.60
CA SER A 222 4.44 -12.51 -2.92
C SER A 222 4.00 -13.84 -3.50
N TRP A 223 2.92 -14.41 -2.99
CA TRP A 223 2.26 -15.58 -3.57
C TRP A 223 0.79 -15.65 -3.14
N HIS A 224 -0.05 -16.27 -3.98
CA HIS A 224 -1.49 -16.42 -3.78
C HIS A 224 -1.94 -17.87 -4.03
N GLY A 225 -2.34 -18.52 -2.94
CA GLY A 225 -2.71 -19.94 -2.91
C GLY A 225 -1.50 -20.86 -2.84
N ASP A 226 -1.72 -22.07 -2.31
CA ASP A 226 -0.62 -23.03 -2.08
C ASP A 226 0.10 -23.46 -3.36
N ALA A 227 -0.60 -23.51 -4.50
CA ALA A 227 -0.02 -23.86 -5.78
C ALA A 227 1.01 -22.81 -6.26
N ASP A 228 0.75 -21.53 -5.99
CA ASP A 228 1.65 -20.43 -6.34
C ASP A 228 2.77 -20.26 -5.32
N ALA A 229 2.55 -20.67 -4.06
CA ALA A 229 3.56 -20.58 -3.01
C ALA A 229 4.82 -21.40 -3.34
N ALA A 230 4.68 -22.53 -4.04
CA ALA A 230 5.79 -23.36 -4.49
C ALA A 230 6.78 -22.56 -5.36
N GLY A 231 8.01 -22.39 -4.86
CA GLY A 231 9.07 -21.61 -5.53
C GLY A 231 9.08 -20.11 -5.22
N HIS A 232 8.13 -19.62 -4.42
CA HIS A 232 8.01 -18.20 -4.05
C HIS A 232 7.99 -17.96 -2.53
N LEU A 233 8.28 -18.98 -1.72
CA LEU A 233 8.30 -18.90 -0.25
C LEU A 233 9.45 -18.04 0.28
N THR A 234 10.55 -17.94 -0.46
CA THR A 234 11.75 -17.25 -0.01
C THR A 234 12.30 -16.33 -1.08
N GLN A 235 12.99 -15.29 -0.61
CA GLN A 235 13.81 -14.43 -1.45
C GLN A 235 15.08 -14.08 -0.70
N GLN A 236 16.22 -14.14 -1.39
CA GLN A 236 17.50 -13.67 -0.89
C GLN A 236 17.99 -12.57 -1.83
N ILE A 237 18.34 -11.41 -1.27
CA ILE A 237 18.78 -10.25 -2.04
C ILE A 237 20.08 -9.71 -1.46
N PRO A 238 21.13 -9.56 -2.29
CA PRO A 238 22.32 -8.86 -1.87
C PRO A 238 22.06 -7.34 -1.79
N VAL A 239 22.44 -6.74 -0.67
CA VAL A 239 22.40 -5.30 -0.43
C VAL A 239 23.82 -4.80 -0.18
N GLU A 240 24.23 -3.80 -0.94
CA GLU A 240 25.57 -3.23 -0.84
C GLU A 240 25.84 -2.66 0.56
N GLY A 241 26.95 -3.09 1.16
CA GLY A 241 27.41 -2.65 2.48
C GLY A 241 26.69 -3.29 3.67
N ILE A 242 25.59 -4.02 3.44
CA ILE A 242 24.85 -4.73 4.49
C ILE A 242 25.07 -6.23 4.40
N GLY A 243 24.87 -6.84 3.23
CA GLY A 243 24.88 -8.30 3.04
C GLY A 243 23.59 -8.80 2.45
N ASP A 244 23.24 -10.06 2.70
CA ASP A 244 22.04 -10.65 2.12
C ASP A 244 20.85 -10.44 3.04
N ILE A 245 19.77 -9.86 2.51
CA ILE A 245 18.47 -9.85 3.16
C ILE A 245 17.73 -11.12 2.73
N LEU A 246 17.31 -11.91 3.71
CA LEU A 246 16.55 -13.14 3.53
C LEU A 246 15.12 -12.91 4.01
N VAL A 247 14.15 -12.95 3.09
CA VAL A 247 12.73 -12.90 3.40
C VAL A 247 12.15 -14.30 3.21
N ARG A 248 11.40 -14.77 4.21
CA ARG A 248 10.71 -16.06 4.17
C ARG A 248 9.25 -15.89 4.54
N CYS A 249 8.38 -16.54 3.80
CA CYS A 249 6.97 -16.62 4.11
C CYS A 249 6.39 -17.94 3.61
N ASP A 250 6.37 -18.91 4.51
CA ASP A 250 5.90 -20.26 4.21
C ASP A 250 4.37 -20.33 4.13
N ASN A 251 3.86 -21.22 3.26
CA ASN A 251 2.42 -21.48 3.13
C ASN A 251 1.89 -22.54 4.12
N ASP A 252 2.78 -23.34 4.73
CA ASP A 252 2.45 -24.45 5.63
C ASP A 252 3.33 -24.45 6.92
N PRO A 253 2.75 -24.60 8.14
CA PRO A 253 3.47 -24.85 9.40
C PRO A 253 4.49 -26.00 9.39
N ASP A 254 4.26 -27.05 8.61
CA ASP A 254 5.00 -28.32 8.77
C ASP A 254 6.22 -28.47 7.85
N ALA A 255 6.54 -27.48 7.02
CA ALA A 255 7.69 -27.54 6.11
C ALA A 255 9.04 -27.74 6.83
N ASN A 256 9.13 -27.38 8.12
CA ASN A 256 10.29 -27.56 8.98
C ASN A 256 10.07 -28.51 10.18
N GLY A 257 8.91 -29.20 10.27
CA GLY A 257 8.65 -30.18 11.33
C GLY A 257 8.27 -29.62 12.71
N SER A 258 7.96 -28.33 12.82
CA SER A 258 7.52 -27.68 14.07
C SER A 258 5.98 -27.72 14.17
N ALA A 259 5.44 -28.87 14.57
CA ALA A 259 4.01 -29.06 14.74
C ALA A 259 3.39 -27.99 15.66
N GLY A 260 2.53 -27.12 15.11
CA GLY A 260 1.58 -26.30 15.88
C GLY A 260 1.73 -24.78 15.82
N GLN A 261 2.69 -24.23 15.06
CA GLN A 261 2.77 -22.80 14.75
C GLN A 261 2.78 -22.67 13.23
N GLY A 262 1.97 -21.77 12.64
CA GLY A 262 1.98 -21.47 11.19
C GLY A 262 3.39 -21.39 10.62
N GLY A 263 3.57 -21.61 9.31
CA GLY A 263 4.90 -21.67 8.68
C GLY A 263 5.80 -20.48 9.03
N GLU A 264 7.10 -20.51 8.76
CA GLU A 264 7.95 -19.38 9.18
C GLU A 264 7.67 -18.16 8.29
N GLN A 265 7.24 -17.05 8.91
CA GLN A 265 7.16 -15.73 8.28
C GLN A 265 8.20 -14.82 8.92
N THR A 266 9.35 -14.68 8.28
CA THR A 266 10.51 -14.02 8.88
C THR A 266 11.28 -13.16 7.88
N ILE A 267 12.03 -12.20 8.43
CA ILE A 267 13.12 -11.52 7.74
C ILE A 267 14.40 -11.71 8.55
N ALA A 268 15.50 -11.99 7.88
CA ALA A 268 16.82 -12.09 8.48
C ALA A 268 17.84 -11.38 7.60
N ILE A 269 18.98 -11.03 8.19
CA ILE A 269 20.08 -10.41 7.47
C ILE A 269 21.32 -11.25 7.71
N GLN A 270 21.98 -11.68 6.65
CA GLN A 270 23.32 -12.25 6.72
C GLN A 270 24.33 -11.11 6.47
N PRO A 271 24.90 -10.51 7.53
CA PRO A 271 25.75 -9.35 7.39
C PRO A 271 27.09 -9.69 6.73
N VAL A 272 27.64 -8.77 5.92
CA VAL A 272 28.99 -8.89 5.35
C VAL A 272 30.12 -8.68 6.36
N ALA A 273 29.82 -8.15 7.55
CA ALA A 273 30.79 -7.85 8.60
C ALA A 273 30.37 -8.45 9.95
N ASP A 274 31.35 -8.74 10.81
CA ASP A 274 31.11 -9.34 12.12
C ASP A 274 30.42 -8.38 13.10
N VAL A 275 30.70 -7.08 12.99
CA VAL A 275 30.05 -6.04 13.80
C VAL A 275 28.77 -5.62 13.09
N ALA A 276 27.65 -6.16 13.55
CA ALA A 276 26.34 -5.89 12.99
C ALA A 276 25.25 -5.87 14.06
N SER A 277 24.27 -4.99 13.89
CA SER A 277 23.09 -4.86 14.74
C SER A 277 21.88 -4.43 13.93
N VAL A 278 20.70 -4.75 14.45
CA VAL A 278 19.42 -4.24 13.94
C VAL A 278 18.57 -3.78 15.11
N TYR A 279 18.02 -2.57 14.99
CA TYR A 279 16.91 -2.09 15.80
C TYR A 279 15.63 -2.20 14.96
N VAL A 280 14.54 -2.67 15.58
CA VAL A 280 13.28 -2.96 14.90
C VAL A 280 12.15 -2.34 15.69
N GLU A 281 11.23 -1.70 14.97
CA GLU A 281 9.92 -1.30 15.49
C GLU A 281 8.84 -2.11 14.77
N TYR A 282 8.06 -2.88 15.50
CA TYR A 282 6.84 -3.52 14.99
C TYR A 282 5.65 -2.62 15.29
N VAL A 283 4.97 -2.16 14.24
CA VAL A 283 3.86 -1.23 14.35
C VAL A 283 2.58 -1.94 13.96
N THR A 284 1.64 -2.04 14.89
CA THR A 284 0.40 -2.80 14.70
C THR A 284 -0.82 -2.05 15.26
N GLY A 285 -1.99 -2.20 14.63
CA GLY A 285 -3.25 -1.71 15.20
C GLY A 285 -3.41 -0.18 15.24
N GLU A 286 -4.26 0.29 16.13
CA GLU A 286 -4.57 1.71 16.36
C GLU A 286 -4.77 1.96 17.86
N GLY A 287 -4.04 2.93 18.41
CA GLY A 287 -4.10 3.27 19.84
C GLY A 287 -2.86 4.02 20.32
N LEU A 288 -2.57 3.92 21.62
CA LEU A 288 -1.37 4.51 22.22
C LEU A 288 -0.10 3.88 21.63
N VAL A 289 0.94 4.67 21.41
CA VAL A 289 2.22 4.18 20.87
C VAL A 289 2.79 3.06 21.75
N GLU A 290 2.74 3.20 23.07
CA GLU A 290 3.25 2.20 24.02
C GLU A 290 2.58 0.82 23.93
N ASP A 291 1.34 0.76 23.43
CA ASP A 291 0.58 -0.50 23.31
C ASP A 291 0.73 -1.14 21.92
N HIS A 292 1.21 -0.38 20.93
CA HIS A 292 1.09 -0.71 19.50
C HIS A 292 2.42 -0.64 18.74
N VAL A 293 3.48 -0.15 19.37
CA VAL A 293 4.85 -0.18 18.87
C VAL A 293 5.68 -1.06 19.80
N GLU A 294 6.09 -2.22 19.30
CA GLU A 294 7.03 -3.09 20.00
C GLU A 294 8.42 -2.90 19.45
N GLU A 295 9.40 -2.72 20.33
CA GLU A 295 10.78 -2.45 19.97
C GLU A 295 11.68 -3.64 20.28
N LEU A 296 12.58 -3.97 19.35
CA LEU A 296 13.54 -5.05 19.51
C LEU A 296 14.91 -4.63 18.98
N SER A 297 15.97 -4.87 19.75
CA SER A 297 17.35 -4.73 19.30
C SER A 297 18.04 -6.08 19.29
N LEU A 298 18.66 -6.44 18.18
CA LEU A 298 19.48 -7.65 18.06
C LEU A 298 20.89 -7.30 17.59
N ALA A 299 21.87 -8.01 18.14
CA ALA A 299 23.20 -8.10 17.57
C ALA A 299 23.30 -9.37 16.72
N ARG A 300 24.37 -9.48 15.92
CA ARG A 300 24.65 -10.69 15.15
C ARG A 300 24.75 -11.91 16.07
N ASP A 301 23.98 -12.95 15.76
CA ASP A 301 24.06 -14.23 16.45
C ASP A 301 25.39 -14.92 16.10
N PRO A 302 26.25 -15.27 17.07
CA PRO A 302 27.53 -15.93 16.82
C PRO A 302 27.40 -17.36 16.30
N VAL A 303 26.25 -18.02 16.46
CA VAL A 303 26.02 -19.40 16.02
C VAL A 303 25.53 -19.44 14.58
N THR A 304 24.46 -18.70 14.27
CA THR A 304 23.88 -18.67 12.93
C THR A 304 24.58 -17.68 12.00
N GLY A 305 25.26 -16.68 12.57
CA GLY A 305 25.89 -15.59 11.84
C GLY A 305 24.89 -14.54 11.33
N LEU A 306 23.61 -14.62 11.70
CA LEU A 306 22.52 -13.77 11.20
C LEU A 306 22.14 -12.65 12.19
N LEU A 307 21.49 -11.61 11.68
CA LEU A 307 20.60 -10.75 12.45
C LEU A 307 19.17 -11.27 12.27
N GLY A 308 18.59 -11.83 13.33
CA GLY A 308 17.29 -12.50 13.28
C GLY A 308 17.40 -14.03 13.37
N PRO A 309 16.37 -14.79 12.97
CA PRO A 309 15.19 -14.33 12.23
C PRO A 309 14.26 -13.42 13.05
N LEU A 310 13.76 -12.36 12.41
CA LEU A 310 12.75 -11.45 12.95
C LEU A 310 11.37 -11.84 12.40
N PRO A 311 10.34 -12.04 13.24
CA PRO A 311 9.00 -12.39 12.75
C PRO A 311 8.40 -11.24 11.92
N LEU A 312 7.78 -11.56 10.79
CA LEU A 312 7.04 -10.56 10.01
C LEU A 312 5.72 -10.21 10.70
N PRO A 313 5.29 -8.93 10.71
CA PRO A 313 3.98 -8.58 11.24
C PRO A 313 2.87 -9.18 10.37
N ARG A 314 1.92 -9.90 10.98
CA ARG A 314 0.86 -10.58 10.23
C ARG A 314 0.01 -9.67 9.33
N ASN A 315 -0.28 -8.49 9.84
CA ASN A 315 -1.06 -7.46 9.17
C ASN A 315 -0.61 -6.13 9.75
N GLY A 316 0.53 -5.63 9.29
CA GLY A 316 1.16 -4.49 9.93
C GLY A 316 2.37 -4.00 9.16
N MET A 317 3.12 -3.13 9.85
CA MET A 317 4.39 -2.65 9.36
C MET A 317 5.50 -2.95 10.34
N MET A 318 6.72 -3.00 9.83
CA MET A 318 7.92 -2.98 10.64
C MET A 318 8.91 -1.98 10.06
N ARG A 319 9.69 -1.35 10.94
CA ARG A 319 10.84 -0.53 10.55
C ARG A 319 12.09 -1.23 11.01
N LEU A 320 13.09 -1.32 10.13
CA LEU A 320 14.37 -1.92 10.43
C LEU A 320 15.45 -0.85 10.29
N PHE A 321 16.26 -0.70 11.31
CA PHE A 321 17.41 0.20 11.33
C PHE A 321 18.65 -0.67 11.46
N VAL A 322 19.32 -0.90 10.34
CA VAL A 322 20.37 -1.91 10.23
C VAL A 322 21.72 -1.21 10.20
N THR A 323 22.63 -1.68 11.04
CA THR A 323 24.03 -1.24 11.05
C THR A 323 24.95 -2.42 10.80
N VAL A 324 25.79 -2.37 9.76
CA VAL A 324 26.79 -3.41 9.46
C VAL A 324 28.13 -2.75 9.16
N GLY A 325 29.16 -3.03 9.96
CA GLY A 325 30.50 -2.47 9.75
C GLY A 325 30.55 -0.94 9.72
N GLY A 326 29.61 -0.26 10.38
CA GLY A 326 29.46 1.21 10.36
C GLY A 326 28.62 1.76 9.20
N VAL A 327 28.10 0.91 8.31
CA VAL A 327 27.13 1.30 7.28
C VAL A 327 25.72 1.19 7.86
N GLU A 328 24.95 2.27 7.77
CA GLU A 328 23.55 2.32 8.19
C GLU A 328 22.61 2.24 6.98
N ARG A 329 21.57 1.41 7.09
CA ARG A 329 20.47 1.30 6.14
C ARG A 329 19.16 1.08 6.88
N ASP A 330 18.20 1.93 6.58
CA ASP A 330 16.89 1.89 7.20
C ASP A 330 15.84 1.42 6.18
N TYR A 331 14.94 0.55 6.62
CA TYR A 331 13.88 0.00 5.79
C TYR A 331 12.54 0.18 6.47
N VAL A 332 11.52 0.43 5.66
CA VAL A 332 10.13 0.22 6.05
C VAL A 332 9.61 -0.98 5.29
N LEU A 333 8.98 -1.91 6.01
CA LEU A 333 8.39 -3.12 5.48
C LEU A 333 6.91 -3.16 5.85
N SER A 334 6.10 -3.66 4.93
CA SER A 334 4.72 -4.09 5.21
C SER A 334 4.59 -5.58 4.95
N SER A 335 3.78 -6.25 5.77
CA SER A 335 3.38 -7.62 5.47
C SER A 335 1.91 -7.88 5.78
N TYR A 336 1.32 -8.68 4.90
CA TYR A 336 0.03 -9.31 5.08
C TYR A 336 0.14 -10.78 4.71
N TYR A 337 -0.28 -11.66 5.62
CA TYR A 337 -0.35 -13.08 5.29
C TYR A 337 -1.53 -13.79 5.96
N VAL A 338 -2.06 -14.75 5.21
CA VAL A 338 -3.01 -15.76 5.65
C VAL A 338 -2.44 -17.08 5.18
N THR A 339 -2.02 -17.92 6.12
CA THR A 339 -1.41 -19.22 5.84
C THR A 339 -2.25 -20.32 6.51
N ASN A 340 -2.04 -21.58 6.12
CA ASN A 340 -2.69 -22.74 6.74
C ASN A 340 -4.25 -22.75 6.66
N ASN A 341 -4.85 -22.23 5.59
CA ASN A 341 -6.27 -22.40 5.33
C ASN A 341 -6.55 -23.74 4.62
N ALA A 342 -6.47 -24.85 5.35
CA ALA A 342 -6.68 -26.19 4.79
C ALA A 342 -8.05 -26.38 4.10
N LYS A 343 -9.07 -25.60 4.46
CA LYS A 343 -10.40 -25.66 3.83
C LYS A 343 -10.47 -24.91 2.51
N GLN A 344 -9.68 -23.85 2.37
CA GLN A 344 -9.63 -22.99 1.19
C GLN A 344 -8.17 -22.60 0.92
N PRO A 345 -7.32 -23.58 0.51
CA PRO A 345 -5.88 -23.36 0.30
C PRO A 345 -5.58 -22.33 -0.78
N GLN A 346 -6.51 -22.12 -1.71
CA GLN A 346 -6.45 -21.07 -2.73
C GLN A 346 -6.59 -19.65 -2.16
N LEU A 347 -7.05 -19.50 -0.91
CA LEU A 347 -7.11 -18.21 -0.21
C LEU A 347 -5.90 -17.95 0.69
N ASN A 348 -4.96 -18.90 0.78
CA ASN A 348 -3.68 -18.61 1.40
C ASN A 348 -2.97 -17.51 0.61
N VAL A 349 -2.21 -16.68 1.29
CA VAL A 349 -1.54 -15.54 0.69
C VAL A 349 -0.39 -15.11 1.57
N CYS A 350 0.70 -14.72 0.92
CA CYS A 350 1.70 -13.89 1.55
C CYS A 350 2.06 -12.72 0.67
N GLU A 351 2.15 -11.55 1.30
CA GLU A 351 2.41 -10.28 0.65
C GLU A 351 3.39 -9.51 1.53
N VAL A 352 4.66 -9.48 1.13
CA VAL A 352 5.73 -8.77 1.84
C VAL A 352 6.38 -7.80 0.87
N ALA A 353 6.61 -6.57 1.33
CA ALA A 353 7.36 -5.58 0.58
C ALA A 353 8.15 -4.71 1.54
N ALA A 354 9.45 -4.53 1.27
CA ALA A 354 10.31 -3.60 1.98
C ALA A 354 10.93 -2.59 1.01
N ALA A 355 11.16 -1.39 1.51
CA ALA A 355 11.79 -0.31 0.76
C ALA A 355 12.75 0.46 1.66
N LEU A 356 13.90 0.84 1.08
CA LEU A 356 14.89 1.70 1.72
C LEU A 356 14.29 3.06 2.04
N THR A 357 14.53 3.59 3.23
CA THR A 357 14.17 4.96 3.64
C THR A 357 15.34 5.93 3.46
N SER A 358 15.03 7.18 3.13
CA SER A 358 16.03 8.25 2.85
C SER A 358 16.30 9.17 4.02
#